data_AF-A0A838QZU6-F1
#
_entry.id   AF-A0A838QZU6-F1
#
_cell.length_a   1.000
_cell.length_b   1.000
_cell.length_c   1.000
_cell.angle_alpha   90.00
_cell.angle_beta   90.00
_cell.angle_gamma   90.00
#
_symmetry.space_group_name_H-M   'P 1'
#
loop_
_entity.id
_entity.type
_entity.pdbx_description
1 polymer ?
#
loop_
_entity_poly.entity_id
_entity_poly.type
_entity_poly.pdbx_seq_one_letter_code
_entity_poly.pdbx_strand_id
1 'polypeptide(L)' 'MFDVIGAAYERHSLVVTTNLSFEHWTEVLGSERLTGAALDRLTHRCHILETKGESYRLKDARRRRRSNDKESASKA' A
#
# COMPACT_ATOMS: atom_id res chain seq x y z
N MET A 1 13.24 -7.75 1.41
CA MET A 1 12.48 -6.81 2.27
C MET A 1 13.00 -6.84 3.70
N PHE A 2 13.09 -8.00 4.35
CA PHE A 2 13.67 -8.13 5.70
C PHE A 2 15.01 -7.42 5.86
N ASP A 3 15.97 -7.66 4.96
CA ASP A 3 17.31 -7.06 5.06
C ASP A 3 17.29 -5.53 4.97
N VAL A 4 16.40 -4.96 4.16
CA VAL A 4 16.23 -3.50 4.03
C VAL A 4 15.71 -2.92 5.35
N ILE A 5 14.72 -3.58 5.96
CA ILE A 5 14.17 -3.17 7.26
C ILE A 5 15.25 -3.25 8.33
N GLY A 6 16.00 -4.35 8.40
CA GLY A 6 17.11 -4.52 9.34
C GLY A 6 18.26 -3.53 9.11
N ALA A 7 18.55 -3.20 7.86
CA ALA A 7 19.57 -2.23 7.47
C ALA A 7 19.17 -0.78 7.81
N ALA A 8 17.88 -0.47 7.85
CA ALA A 8 17.39 0.86 8.18
C ALA A 8 17.03 1.05 9.66
N TYR A 9 16.76 -0.03 10.39
CA TYR A 9 16.34 0.01 11.79
C TYR A 9 17.25 0.90 12.64
N GLU A 10 16.63 1.91 13.27
CA GLU A 10 17.26 2.94 14.09
C GLU A 10 18.32 3.82 13.41
N ARG A 11 18.51 3.68 12.09
CA ARG A 11 19.50 4.46 11.31
C ARG A 11 18.87 5.38 10.27
N HIS A 12 17.72 4.99 9.71
CA HIS A 12 17.05 5.72 8.66
C HIS A 12 15.52 5.71 8.86
N SER A 13 14.86 6.77 8.37
CA SER A 13 13.40 6.80 8.29
C SER A 13 12.92 5.99 7.08
N LEU A 14 11.90 5.16 7.29
CA LEU A 14 11.26 4.37 6.24
C LEU A 14 9.77 4.70 6.14
N VAL A 15 9.28 4.78 4.90
CA VAL A 15 7.84 4.79 4.59
C VAL A 15 7.53 3.50 3.86
N VAL A 16 6.56 2.75 4.38
CA VAL A 16 6.09 1.49 3.78
C VAL A 16 4.60 1.62 3.52
N THR A 17 4.20 1.37 2.27
CA THR A 17 2.79 1.31 1.88
C THR A 17 2.42 -0.12 1.54
N THR A 18 1.33 -0.62 2.11
CA THR A 18 0.82 -1.96 1.81
C THR A 18 -0.70 -1.92 1.71
N ASN A 19 -1.25 -2.77 0.85
CA ASN A 19 -2.68 -3.07 0.81
C ASN A 19 -3.04 -4.33 1.60
N LEU A 20 -2.06 -4.96 2.27
CA LEU A 20 -2.22 -6.14 3.11
C LEU A 20 -2.14 -5.75 4.59
N SER A 21 -3.06 -6.28 5.40
CA SER A 21 -2.94 -6.26 6.86
C SER A 21 -1.70 -7.05 7.30
N PHE A 22 -1.18 -6.76 8.50
CA PHE A 22 0.06 -7.38 9.00
C PHE A 22 -0.01 -8.91 9.10
N GLU A 23 -1.19 -9.48 9.33
CA GLU A 23 -1.39 -10.94 9.38
C GLU A 23 -1.03 -11.64 8.07
N HIS A 24 -1.23 -10.97 6.93
CA HIS A 24 -0.93 -11.50 5.60
C HIS A 24 0.53 -11.28 5.17
N TRP A 25 1.36 -10.61 5.98
CA TRP A 25 2.76 -10.38 5.62
C TRP A 25 3.59 -11.67 5.60
N THR A 26 3.15 -12.70 6.32
CA THR A 26 3.77 -14.03 6.27
C THR A 26 3.74 -14.64 4.87
N GLU A 27 2.72 -14.32 4.07
CA GLU A 27 2.63 -14.77 2.67
C GLU A 27 3.71 -14.13 1.78
N VAL A 28 4.17 -12.93 2.15
CA VAL A 28 5.18 -12.17 1.40
C VAL A 28 6.60 -12.50 1.89
N LEU A 29 6.79 -12.65 3.21
CA LEU A 29 8.09 -12.89 3.82
C LEU A 29 8.41 -14.38 4.03
N GLY A 30 7.45 -15.27 3.76
CA GLY A 30 7.64 -16.72 3.67
C GLY A 30 7.83 -17.46 4.99
N SER A 31 7.94 -16.76 6.13
CA SER A 31 7.96 -17.39 7.44
C SER A 31 7.43 -16.46 8.53
N GLU A 32 6.73 -17.03 9.51
CA GLU A 32 6.23 -16.28 10.66
C GLU A 32 7.36 -15.65 11.47
N ARG A 33 8.47 -16.38 11.65
CA ARG A 33 9.62 -15.89 12.41
C ARG A 33 10.26 -14.67 11.77
N LEU A 34 10.49 -14.67 10.45
CA LEU A 34 11.04 -13.51 9.74
C LEU A 34 10.04 -12.36 9.72
N THR A 35 8.75 -12.66 9.56
CA THR A 35 7.68 -11.66 9.56
C THR A 35 7.56 -10.95 10.90
N GLY A 36 7.50 -11.70 12.00
CA GLY A 36 7.47 -11.14 13.34
C GLY A 36 8.69 -10.26 13.62
N ALA A 37 9.88 -10.71 13.24
CA ALA A 37 11.10 -9.94 13.42
C ALA A 37 11.18 -8.68 12.52
N ALA A 38 10.58 -8.69 11.33
CA ALA A 38 10.45 -7.51 10.49
C ALA A 38 9.44 -6.51 11.06
N LEU A 39 8.28 -7.00 11.48
CA LEU A 39 7.21 -6.20 12.06
C LEU A 39 7.68 -5.55 13.36
N ASP A 40 8.32 -6.29 14.27
CA ASP A 40 8.90 -5.78 15.51
C ASP A 40 9.79 -4.55 15.27
N ARG A 41 10.72 -4.65 14.30
CA ARG A 41 11.61 -3.53 13.96
C ARG A 41 10.89 -2.35 13.32
N LEU A 42 9.91 -2.62 12.45
CA LEU A 42 9.14 -1.56 11.80
C LEU A 42 8.23 -0.84 12.79
N THR A 43 7.59 -1.55 13.71
CA THR A 43 6.55 -1.01 14.59
C THR A 43 7.11 -0.35 15.85
N HIS A 44 8.37 -0.63 16.21
CA HIS A 44 9.01 -0.08 17.41
C HIS A 44 8.94 1.46 17.48
N ARG A 45 9.17 2.17 16.37
CA ARG A 45 9.06 3.65 16.31
C ARG A 45 8.34 4.09 15.03
N CYS A 46 7.05 3.77 14.91
CA CYS A 46 6.26 4.13 13.72
C CYS A 46 4.97 4.89 14.02
N HIS A 47 4.43 5.46 12.95
CA HIS A 47 3.05 5.90 12.88
C HIS A 47 2.33 5.05 11.82
N ILE A 48 1.25 4.39 12.22
CA ILE A 48 0.40 3.61 11.32
C ILE A 48 -0.68 4.53 10.79
N LEU A 49 -0.72 4.70 9.47
CA LEU A 49 -1.72 5.50 8.77
C LEU A 49 -2.64 4.57 7.98
N GLU A 50 -3.85 4.35 8.48
CA GLU A 50 -4.87 3.59 7.75
C GLU A 50 -5.52 4.46 6.67
N THR A 51 -5.30 4.10 5.40
CA THR A 51 -5.96 4.75 4.28
C THR A 51 -7.27 4.04 3.95
N LYS A 52 -8.40 4.75 4.04
CA LYS A 52 -9.74 4.26 3.67
C LYS A 52 -10.30 5.11 2.52
N GLY A 53 -11.14 4.51 1.68
CA GLY A 53 -11.86 5.23 0.61
C GLY A 53 -11.84 4.53 -0.74
N GLU A 54 -12.53 5.12 -1.71
CA GLU A 54 -12.55 4.61 -3.09
C GLU A 54 -11.20 4.81 -3.79
N SER A 55 -10.88 3.89 -4.72
CA SER A 55 -9.70 4.03 -5.57
C SER A 55 -9.77 5.30 -6.42
N TYR A 56 -8.77 6.17 -6.27
CA TYR A 56 -8.59 7.34 -7.14
C TYR A 56 -8.53 6.95 -8.62
N ARG A 57 -7.88 5.83 -8.94
CA ARG A 57 -7.79 5.30 -10.31
C ARG A 57 -9.18 4.95 -10.86
N LEU A 58 -10.05 4.37 -10.04
CA LEU A 58 -11.42 4.03 -10.44
C LEU A 58 -12.26 5.30 -10.65
N LYS A 59 -12.12 6.29 -9.76
CA LYS A 59 -12.80 7.59 -9.89
C LYS A 59 -12.41 8.29 -11.19
N ASP A 60 -11.13 8.29 -11.53
CA ASP A 60 -10.64 8.88 -12.79
C ASP A 60 -11.12 8.10 -14.01
N ALA A 61 -11.11 6.77 -13.96
CA ALA A 61 -11.64 5.94 -15.04
C ALA A 61 -13.14 6.22 -15.28
N ARG A 62 -13.95 6.32 -14.22
CA ARG A 62 -15.37 6.71 -14.30
C ARG A 62 -15.53 8.11 -14.92
N ARG A 63 -14.67 9.07 -14.55
CA ARG A 63 -14.69 10.43 -15.10
C ARG A 63 -14.38 10.46 -16.60
N ARG A 64 -13.37 9.71 -17.05
CA ARG A 64 -12.98 9.59 -18.47
C ARG A 64 -14.05 8.90 -19.31
N ARG A 65 -14.68 7.85 -18.78
CA ARG A 65 -15.79 7.18 -19.48
C ARG A 65 -16.95 8.14 -19.71
N ARG A 66 -17.33 8.90 -18.68
CA ARG A 66 -18.41 9.89 -18.77
C ARG A 66 -18.13 11.03 -19.76
N SER A 67 -16.87 11.43 -19.97
CA SER A 67 -16.54 12.42 -21.01
C SER A 67 -16.67 11.84 -22.41
N ASN A 68 -16.23 10.60 -22.63
CA ASN A 68 -16.34 9.94 -23.93
C ASN A 68 -17.82 9.70 -24.33
N ASP A 69 -18.66 9.32 -23.37
CA ASP A 69 -20.09 9.11 -23.61
C ASP A 69 -20.79 10.41 -24.05
N LYS A 70 -20.42 11.55 -23.44
CA LYS A 70 -20.94 12.89 -23.81
C LYS A 70 -20.48 13.33 -25.20
N GLU A 71 -19.23 13.06 -25.56
CA GLU A 71 -18.70 13.42 -26.88
C GLU A 71 -19.35 12.60 -27.99
N SER A 72 -19.65 11.33 -27.73
CA SER A 72 -20.30 10.42 -28.68
C SER A 72 -21.77 10.83 -28.92
N ALA A 73 -22.48 11.23 -27.86
CA ALA A 73 -23.86 11.72 -27.95
C ALA A 73 -24.00 13.08 -28.64
N SER A 74 -22.94 13.89 -28.72
CA SER A 74 -22.95 15.18 -29.43
C SER A 74 -22.63 15.05 -30.92
N LYS A 75 -22.11 13.89 -31.36
CA LYS A 75 -21.74 13.60 -32.76
C LYS A 75 -22.80 12.74 -33.48
N ALA A 76 -23.78 12.22 -32.75
CA ALA A 76 -24.95 11.52 -33.25
C ALA A 76 -26.12 12.50 -33.41
#